data_AF-A0A957PKH8-F1
#
_entry.id   AF-A0A957PKH8-F1
#
_cell.length_a   1.000
_cell.length_b   1.000
_cell.length_c   1.000
_cell.angle_alpha   90.00
_cell.angle_beta   90.00
_cell.angle_gamma   90.00
#
_symmetry.space_group_name_H-M   'P 1'
#
loop_
_entity.id
_entity.type
_entity.pdbx_description
1 polymer ?
#
loop_
_entity_poly.entity_id
_entity_poly.type
_entity_poly.pdbx_seq_one_letter_code
_entity_poly.pdbx_strand_id
1 'polypeptide(L)'
;HRAGLLEQLARFVHDGLLRAIAEADYGMNVEEHLAALRQIHAGQIPVPIKWEPREVLELVRWSQPDGPNRRGESKDAGRDGHLQRAFACTALLLIASEPENSGRLMGSEKDSIIQLIGSVLALDLKLQRPTLRLLSERVLTLDLGDAELPFFALGILLLAATLPDIEPQHLGELGEWVLAEEARIRAELLHTWRPPTEQWLFGLASYNTYQESWQATTVSILEGLIPAMPPSIAMVLQTIVEQSKT
;
A
#
# COMPACT_ATOMS: atom_id res chain seq x y z
N HIS A 1 -19.88 -10.02 -4.29
CA HIS A 1 -20.43 -9.70 -2.95
C HIS A 1 -19.51 -8.68 -2.31
N ARG A 2 -19.98 -7.45 -2.14
CA ARG A 2 -19.23 -6.27 -1.65
C ARG A 2 -19.13 -6.35 -0.14
N ALA A 3 -17.98 -6.78 0.37
CA ALA A 3 -17.55 -6.61 1.75
C ALA A 3 -16.05 -6.25 1.70
N GLY A 4 -15.72 -5.26 0.86
CA GLY A 4 -14.35 -4.85 0.56
C GLY A 4 -13.78 -3.94 1.65
N LEU A 5 -12.46 -3.75 1.65
CA LEU A 5 -11.77 -2.85 2.58
C LEU A 5 -12.41 -1.45 2.63
N LEU A 6 -12.78 -0.91 1.46
CA LEU A 6 -13.41 0.41 1.35
C LEU A 6 -14.72 0.52 2.15
N GLU A 7 -15.58 -0.50 2.09
CA GLU A 7 -16.83 -0.53 2.85
C GLU A 7 -16.57 -0.58 4.36
N GLN A 8 -15.53 -1.28 4.78
CA GLN A 8 -15.16 -1.35 6.20
C GLN A 8 -14.61 -0.01 6.69
N LEU A 9 -13.75 0.63 5.90
CA LEU A 9 -13.23 1.97 6.19
C LEU A 9 -14.36 3.00 6.21
N ALA A 10 -15.35 2.92 5.31
CA ALA A 10 -16.48 3.83 5.24
C ALA A 10 -17.30 3.89 6.54
N ARG A 11 -17.26 2.85 7.39
CA ARG A 11 -17.92 2.83 8.71
C ARG A 11 -17.22 3.72 9.75
N PHE A 12 -15.94 4.03 9.54
CA PHE A 12 -15.12 4.86 10.43
C PHE A 12 -14.81 6.23 9.82
N VAL A 13 -14.79 6.32 8.49
CA VAL A 13 -14.56 7.57 7.76
C VAL A 13 -15.86 8.35 7.67
N HIS A 14 -16.07 9.28 8.60
CA HIS A 14 -17.23 10.18 8.57
C HIS A 14 -16.96 11.41 7.69
N ASP A 15 -18.01 12.20 7.43
CA ASP A 15 -17.96 13.35 6.53
C ASP A 15 -16.87 14.38 6.91
N GLY A 16 -16.64 14.59 8.20
CA GLY A 16 -15.53 15.44 8.67
C GLY A 16 -14.14 14.98 8.21
N LEU A 17 -13.89 13.67 8.14
CA LEU A 17 -12.64 13.12 7.61
C LEU A 17 -12.58 13.24 6.09
N LEU A 18 -13.70 13.04 5.39
CA LEU A 18 -13.76 13.29 3.94
C LEU A 18 -13.48 14.75 3.61
N ARG A 19 -13.97 15.69 4.42
CA ARG A 19 -13.67 17.12 4.26
C ARG A 19 -12.21 17.42 4.56
N ALA A 20 -11.61 16.81 5.58
CA ALA A 20 -10.16 16.96 5.84
C ALA A 20 -9.32 16.50 4.63
N ILE A 21 -9.67 15.37 4.02
CA ILE A 21 -9.05 14.92 2.77
C ILE A 21 -9.27 15.95 1.66
N ALA A 22 -10.50 16.44 1.47
CA ALA A 22 -10.81 17.45 0.45
C ALA A 22 -10.04 18.77 0.61
N GLU A 23 -9.63 19.11 1.84
CA GLU A 23 -8.85 20.30 2.17
C GLU A 23 -7.34 20.14 1.89
N ALA A 24 -6.86 18.93 1.57
CA ALA A 24 -5.43 18.62 1.46
C ALA A 24 -4.68 19.41 0.37
N ASP A 25 -5.38 19.86 -0.68
CA ASP A 25 -4.81 20.73 -1.73
C ASP A 25 -4.93 22.21 -1.36
N TYR A 26 -4.45 22.58 -0.16
CA TYR A 26 -4.51 23.95 0.37
C TYR A 26 -5.94 24.58 0.35
N GLY A 27 -6.97 23.75 0.47
CA GLY A 27 -8.37 24.18 0.39
C GLY A 27 -8.87 24.56 -1.01
N MET A 28 -8.14 24.23 -2.08
CA MET A 28 -8.60 24.38 -3.46
C MET A 28 -9.69 23.36 -3.80
N ASN A 29 -10.73 23.79 -4.52
CA ASN A 29 -11.83 22.92 -5.03
C ASN A 29 -12.43 21.94 -3.99
N VAL A 30 -12.50 22.36 -2.72
CA VAL A 30 -12.89 21.50 -1.59
C VAL A 30 -14.25 20.84 -1.82
N GLU A 31 -15.23 21.57 -2.36
CA GLU A 31 -16.58 21.04 -2.53
C GLU A 31 -16.65 20.01 -3.67
N GLU A 32 -15.88 20.20 -4.74
CA GLU A 32 -15.74 19.24 -5.83
C GLU A 32 -15.01 17.96 -5.37
N HIS A 33 -13.91 18.12 -4.64
CA HIS A 33 -13.20 17.01 -4.01
C HIS A 33 -14.12 16.24 -3.05
N LEU A 34 -14.81 16.94 -2.15
CA LEU A 34 -15.71 16.35 -1.16
C LEU A 34 -16.88 15.60 -1.83
N ALA A 35 -17.46 16.17 -2.88
CA ALA A 35 -18.53 15.50 -3.64
C ALA A 35 -18.05 14.18 -4.24
N ALA A 36 -16.85 14.15 -4.85
CA ALA A 36 -16.29 12.93 -5.42
C ALA A 36 -15.84 11.93 -4.35
N LEU A 37 -15.27 12.40 -3.23
CA LEU A 37 -14.89 11.55 -2.10
C LEU A 37 -16.11 10.87 -1.45
N ARG A 38 -17.26 11.56 -1.37
CA ARG A 38 -18.53 10.95 -0.91
C ARG A 38 -19.02 9.85 -1.86
N GLN A 39 -18.82 10.00 -3.17
CA GLN A 39 -19.15 8.94 -4.14
C GLN A 39 -18.26 7.72 -3.93
N ILE A 40 -16.95 7.92 -3.78
CA ILE A 40 -16.00 6.84 -3.45
C ILE A 40 -16.37 6.18 -2.13
N HIS A 41 -16.67 6.96 -1.10
CA HIS A 41 -17.13 6.45 0.20
C HIS A 41 -18.37 5.56 0.10
N ALA A 42 -19.31 5.91 -0.79
CA ALA A 42 -20.48 5.10 -1.12
C ALA A 42 -20.18 3.88 -2.03
N GLY A 43 -18.91 3.64 -2.38
CA GLY A 43 -18.44 2.52 -3.20
C GLY A 43 -18.49 2.77 -4.71
N GLN A 44 -18.57 4.03 -5.16
CA GLN A 44 -18.54 4.40 -6.57
C GLN A 44 -17.12 4.83 -6.96
N ILE A 45 -16.42 3.96 -7.68
CA ILE A 45 -15.07 4.26 -8.18
C ILE A 45 -15.17 5.10 -9.46
N PRO A 46 -14.49 6.26 -9.55
CA PRO A 46 -14.57 7.13 -10.71
C PRO A 46 -13.83 6.53 -11.92
N VAL A 47 -14.52 6.49 -13.05
CA VAL A 47 -13.99 5.98 -14.33
C VAL A 47 -14.47 6.90 -15.49
N PRO A 48 -13.57 7.61 -16.19
CA PRO A 48 -12.19 7.85 -15.81
C PRO A 48 -12.09 8.80 -14.60
N ILE A 49 -11.02 8.67 -13.83
CA ILE A 49 -10.70 9.61 -12.76
C ILE A 49 -10.29 10.98 -13.34
N LYS A 50 -10.82 12.04 -12.72
CA LYS A 50 -10.51 13.45 -13.00
C LYS A 50 -9.54 14.01 -11.95
N TRP A 51 -9.16 15.28 -12.08
CA TRP A 51 -8.33 15.97 -11.08
C TRP A 51 -8.95 15.86 -9.68
N GLU A 52 -10.23 16.12 -9.56
CA GLU A 52 -11.02 15.86 -8.36
C GLU A 52 -11.60 14.43 -8.40
N PRO A 53 -11.28 13.53 -7.44
CA PRO A 53 -10.53 13.72 -6.20
C PRO A 53 -9.09 13.18 -6.26
N ARG A 54 -8.54 12.89 -7.45
CA ARG A 54 -7.19 12.32 -7.61
C ARG A 54 -6.13 13.08 -6.82
N GLU A 55 -6.10 14.40 -6.95
CA GLU A 55 -5.05 15.22 -6.33
C GLU A 55 -5.01 15.05 -4.81
N VAL A 56 -6.14 15.27 -4.13
CA VAL A 56 -6.20 15.16 -2.67
C VAL A 56 -5.96 13.73 -2.18
N LEU A 57 -6.37 12.71 -2.94
CA LEU A 57 -6.06 11.31 -2.60
C LEU A 57 -4.56 11.04 -2.68
N GLU A 58 -3.90 11.52 -3.73
CA GLU A 58 -2.45 11.40 -3.89
C GLU A 58 -1.69 12.20 -2.84
N LEU A 59 -2.14 13.41 -2.50
CA LEU A 59 -1.56 14.23 -1.43
C LEU A 59 -1.69 13.57 -0.05
N VAL A 60 -2.89 13.08 0.30
CA VAL A 60 -3.14 12.43 1.60
C VAL A 60 -2.38 11.12 1.75
N ARG A 61 -2.11 10.39 0.65
CA ARG A 61 -1.20 9.23 0.68
C ARG A 61 0.17 9.61 1.29
N TRP A 62 0.62 10.86 1.10
CA TRP A 62 1.91 11.31 1.62
C TRP A 62 1.91 11.74 3.10
N SER A 63 0.76 11.69 3.77
CA SER A 63 0.61 12.13 5.17
C SER A 63 1.43 11.27 6.14
N GLN A 64 1.79 11.86 7.29
CA GLN A 64 2.54 11.20 8.38
C GLN A 64 1.76 11.30 9.71
N PRO A 65 0.76 10.44 9.95
CA PRO A 65 -0.11 10.52 11.12
C PRO A 65 0.62 10.41 12.47
N ASP A 66 1.75 9.70 12.52
CA ASP A 66 2.62 9.56 13.70
C ASP A 66 3.77 10.58 13.75
N GLY A 67 3.89 11.40 12.69
CA GLY A 67 4.98 12.36 12.55
C GLY A 67 4.82 13.56 13.49
N PRO A 68 5.90 14.31 13.76
CA PRO A 68 5.79 15.57 14.46
C PRO A 68 4.86 16.49 13.67
N ASN A 69 3.92 17.13 14.36
CA ASN A 69 2.85 17.91 13.76
C ASN A 69 3.42 19.10 12.98
N ARG A 70 3.78 18.89 11.70
CA ARG A 70 4.36 19.93 10.85
C ARG A 70 3.19 20.80 10.40
N ARG A 71 3.02 21.94 11.10
CA ARG A 71 2.03 23.03 10.89
C ARG A 71 0.82 23.07 11.82
N GLY A 72 0.90 22.52 13.04
CA GLY A 72 -0.16 22.73 14.04
C GLY A 72 -1.53 22.13 13.66
N GLU A 73 -1.57 21.29 12.63
CA GLU A 73 -2.76 20.63 12.12
C GLU A 73 -3.03 19.36 12.93
N SER A 74 -3.74 19.51 14.05
CA SER A 74 -4.25 18.37 14.84
C SER A 74 -5.19 17.43 14.04
N LYS A 75 -5.63 17.84 12.85
CA LYS A 75 -6.65 17.14 12.05
C LYS A 75 -6.14 15.85 11.39
N ASP A 76 -4.82 15.71 11.22
CA ASP A 76 -4.22 14.61 10.43
C ASP A 76 -3.31 13.71 11.25
N ALA A 77 -3.40 13.80 12.59
CA ALA A 77 -2.56 13.05 13.51
C ALA A 77 -3.28 11.81 14.08
N GLY A 78 -2.49 10.80 14.44
CA GLY A 78 -2.94 9.59 15.11
C GLY A 78 -4.03 8.84 14.33
N ARG A 79 -5.06 8.39 15.04
CA ARG A 79 -6.09 7.51 14.48
C ARG A 79 -6.80 8.11 13.25
N ASP A 80 -7.18 9.38 13.33
CA ASP A 80 -7.93 10.04 12.25
C ASP A 80 -7.05 10.20 11.01
N GLY A 81 -5.78 10.60 11.18
CA GLY A 81 -4.80 10.62 10.09
C GLY A 81 -4.62 9.25 9.42
N HIS A 82 -4.52 8.17 10.21
CA HIS A 82 -4.46 6.81 9.65
C HIS A 82 -5.73 6.42 8.90
N LEU A 83 -6.92 6.79 9.38
CA LEU A 83 -8.18 6.54 8.67
C LEU A 83 -8.23 7.28 7.33
N GLN A 84 -7.81 8.54 7.31
CA GLN A 84 -7.72 9.34 6.09
C GLN A 84 -6.75 8.69 5.07
N ARG A 85 -5.52 8.36 5.52
CA ARG A 85 -4.51 7.75 4.66
C ARG A 85 -4.91 6.36 4.18
N ALA A 86 -5.49 5.53 5.05
CA ALA A 86 -5.99 4.20 4.66
C ALA A 86 -7.12 4.30 3.63
N PHE A 87 -8.06 5.24 3.81
CA PHE A 87 -9.12 5.50 2.83
C PHE A 87 -8.53 5.94 1.49
N ALA A 88 -7.61 6.92 1.51
CA ALA A 88 -6.99 7.44 0.30
C ALA A 88 -6.22 6.36 -0.47
N CYS A 89 -5.36 5.59 0.20
CA CYS A 89 -4.58 4.53 -0.44
C CYS A 89 -5.48 3.40 -0.97
N THR A 90 -6.54 3.03 -0.23
CA THR A 90 -7.53 2.05 -0.69
C THR A 90 -8.24 2.53 -1.96
N ALA A 91 -8.69 3.79 -1.97
CA ALA A 91 -9.33 4.39 -3.14
C ALA A 91 -8.37 4.41 -4.33
N LEU A 92 -7.12 4.84 -4.15
CA LEU A 92 -6.11 4.87 -5.22
C LEU A 92 -5.86 3.48 -5.82
N LEU A 93 -5.75 2.42 -5.01
CA LEU A 93 -5.58 1.05 -5.51
C LEU A 93 -6.81 0.57 -6.29
N LEU A 94 -8.02 0.88 -5.82
CA LEU A 94 -9.25 0.55 -6.56
C LEU A 94 -9.36 1.33 -7.87
N ILE A 95 -9.00 2.61 -7.87
CA ILE A 95 -8.97 3.46 -9.07
C ILE A 95 -7.93 2.91 -10.07
N ALA A 96 -6.74 2.51 -9.61
CA ALA A 96 -5.70 1.91 -10.44
C ALA A 96 -6.10 0.55 -11.04
N SER A 97 -7.04 -0.14 -10.40
CA SER A 97 -7.58 -1.41 -10.88
C SER A 97 -8.50 -1.27 -12.11
N GLU A 98 -8.99 -0.06 -12.40
CA GLU A 98 -9.87 0.21 -13.51
C GLU A 98 -9.06 0.49 -14.80
N PRO A 99 -9.22 -0.30 -15.88
CA PRO A 99 -8.39 -0.16 -17.10
C PRO A 99 -8.41 1.24 -17.72
N GLU A 100 -9.56 1.92 -17.70
CA GLU A 100 -9.72 3.27 -18.26
C GLU A 100 -8.97 4.35 -17.45
N ASN A 101 -8.47 4.00 -16.26
CA ASN A 101 -7.62 4.83 -15.42
C ASN A 101 -6.11 4.58 -15.62
N SER A 102 -5.73 3.66 -16.51
CA SER A 102 -4.32 3.40 -16.82
C SER A 102 -3.56 4.68 -17.19
N GLY A 103 -2.43 4.92 -16.51
CA GLY A 103 -1.59 6.10 -16.69
C GLY A 103 -2.18 7.43 -16.20
N ARG A 104 -3.31 7.43 -15.48
CA ARG A 104 -3.95 8.66 -14.97
C ARG A 104 -3.53 9.05 -13.55
N LEU A 105 -2.99 8.13 -12.77
CA LEU A 105 -2.49 8.40 -11.43
C LEU A 105 -1.04 8.90 -11.47
N MET A 106 -0.70 9.80 -10.56
CA MET A 106 0.68 10.20 -10.30
C MET A 106 1.23 9.38 -9.13
N GLY A 107 2.42 8.83 -9.33
CA GLY A 107 3.08 7.94 -8.37
C GLY A 107 2.75 6.46 -8.61
N SER A 108 3.38 5.62 -7.80
CA SER A 108 3.40 4.17 -8.00
C SER A 108 2.46 3.47 -7.01
N GLU A 109 1.93 2.31 -7.36
CA GLU A 109 1.06 1.53 -6.47
C GLU A 109 1.84 1.09 -5.21
N LYS A 110 3.16 0.80 -5.30
CA LYS A 110 4.01 0.50 -4.14
C LYS A 110 3.94 1.56 -3.03
N ASP A 111 3.76 2.83 -3.39
CA ASP A 111 3.68 3.94 -2.44
C ASP A 111 2.35 3.86 -1.68
N SER A 112 1.26 3.55 -2.38
CA SER A 112 -0.06 3.34 -1.77
C SER A 112 -0.07 2.07 -0.91
N ILE A 113 0.59 0.99 -1.33
CA ILE A 113 0.65 -0.27 -0.60
C ILE A 113 1.29 -0.09 0.78
N ILE A 114 2.51 0.47 0.85
CA ILE A 114 3.20 0.58 2.14
C ILE A 114 2.52 1.55 3.10
N GLN A 115 1.95 2.63 2.57
CA GLN A 115 1.20 3.60 3.38
C GLN A 115 -0.11 3.01 3.89
N LEU A 116 -0.77 2.17 3.08
CA LEU A 116 -1.95 1.43 3.50
C LEU A 116 -1.58 0.43 4.60
N ILE A 117 -0.54 -0.39 4.41
CA ILE A 117 -0.04 -1.35 5.41
C ILE A 117 0.24 -0.63 6.73
N GLY A 118 1.07 0.42 6.71
CA GLY A 118 1.40 1.16 7.93
C GLY A 118 0.16 1.71 8.64
N SER A 119 -0.85 2.17 7.89
CA SER A 119 -2.09 2.68 8.47
C SER A 119 -2.98 1.59 9.05
N VAL A 120 -3.16 0.45 8.37
CA VAL A 120 -4.02 -0.63 8.88
C VAL A 120 -3.39 -1.36 10.06
N LEU A 121 -2.06 -1.40 10.16
CA LEU A 121 -1.34 -1.91 11.34
C LEU A 121 -1.52 -0.99 12.55
N ALA A 122 -1.54 0.33 12.37
CA ALA A 122 -1.80 1.30 13.44
C ALA A 122 -3.29 1.39 13.84
N LEU A 123 -4.20 0.84 13.02
CA LEU A 123 -5.64 0.82 13.26
C LEU A 123 -6.08 -0.52 13.89
N ASP A 124 -7.18 -1.11 13.41
CA ASP A 124 -7.79 -2.33 13.94
C ASP A 124 -7.33 -3.54 13.11
N LEU A 125 -6.96 -4.64 13.76
CA LEU A 125 -6.62 -5.93 13.14
C LEU A 125 -7.68 -6.39 12.11
N LYS A 126 -8.96 -6.02 12.32
CA LYS A 126 -10.06 -6.33 11.40
C LYS A 126 -9.85 -5.78 9.99
N LEU A 127 -9.03 -4.74 9.81
CA LEU A 127 -8.74 -4.14 8.51
C LEU A 127 -7.60 -4.85 7.75
N GLN A 128 -6.77 -5.65 8.44
CA GLN A 128 -5.61 -6.31 7.82
C GLN A 128 -6.03 -7.37 6.79
N ARG A 129 -6.98 -8.26 7.14
CA ARG A 129 -7.46 -9.30 6.21
C ARG A 129 -8.17 -8.76 4.96
N PRO A 130 -9.05 -7.75 5.06
CA PRO A 130 -9.59 -7.08 3.88
C PRO A 130 -8.52 -6.39 3.03
N THR A 131 -7.47 -5.87 3.65
CA THR A 131 -6.32 -5.30 2.94
C THR A 131 -5.54 -6.37 2.20
N LEU A 132 -5.22 -7.48 2.87
CA LEU A 132 -4.59 -8.64 2.25
C LEU A 132 -5.38 -9.10 1.02
N ARG A 133 -6.71 -9.24 1.18
CA ARG A 133 -7.61 -9.59 0.08
C ARG A 133 -7.55 -8.59 -1.08
N LEU A 134 -7.58 -7.28 -0.80
CA LEU A 134 -7.47 -6.24 -1.83
C LEU A 134 -6.17 -6.39 -2.64
N LEU A 135 -5.03 -6.57 -1.98
CA LEU A 135 -3.74 -6.75 -2.65
C LEU A 135 -3.69 -8.05 -3.44
N SER A 136 -4.21 -9.15 -2.88
CA SER A 136 -4.29 -10.44 -3.55
C SER A 136 -5.24 -10.44 -4.75
N GLU A 137 -6.33 -9.67 -4.72
CA GLU A 137 -7.21 -9.52 -5.89
C GLU A 137 -6.54 -8.64 -6.96
N ARG A 138 -5.85 -7.57 -6.54
CA ARG A 138 -5.14 -6.68 -7.46
C ARG A 138 -4.00 -7.37 -8.20
N VAL A 139 -3.19 -8.18 -7.52
CA VAL A 139 -2.05 -8.87 -8.16
C VAL A 139 -2.47 -9.80 -9.30
N LEU A 140 -3.69 -10.36 -9.24
CA LEU A 140 -4.24 -11.23 -10.31
C LEU A 140 -4.60 -10.46 -11.58
N THR A 141 -4.62 -9.13 -11.52
CA THR A 141 -4.94 -8.24 -12.66
C THR A 141 -3.71 -7.53 -13.22
N LEU A 142 -2.54 -7.69 -12.60
CA LEU A 142 -1.29 -7.10 -13.07
C LEU A 142 -0.73 -7.90 -14.25
N ASP A 143 -0.06 -7.19 -15.15
CA ASP A 143 0.74 -7.83 -16.18
C ASP A 143 1.92 -8.57 -15.55
N LEU A 144 2.28 -9.73 -16.09
CA LEU A 144 3.44 -10.48 -15.60
C LEU A 144 4.75 -9.68 -15.74
N GLY A 145 4.85 -8.73 -16.67
CA GLY A 145 6.03 -7.88 -16.80
C GLY A 145 6.03 -6.65 -15.89
N ASP A 146 5.05 -6.50 -15.00
CA ASP A 146 4.88 -5.28 -14.20
C ASP A 146 5.94 -5.19 -13.09
N ALA A 147 6.71 -4.10 -13.08
CA ALA A 147 7.74 -3.83 -12.09
C ALA A 147 7.19 -3.64 -10.66
N GLU A 148 5.88 -3.42 -10.51
CA GLU A 148 5.18 -3.31 -9.22
C GLU A 148 4.94 -4.68 -8.56
N LEU A 149 4.94 -5.77 -9.33
CA LEU A 149 4.52 -7.09 -8.87
C LEU A 149 5.31 -7.58 -7.63
N PRO A 150 6.65 -7.41 -7.54
CA PRO A 150 7.41 -7.77 -6.34
C PRO A 150 7.00 -6.98 -5.08
N PHE A 151 6.53 -5.73 -5.24
CA PHE A 151 6.01 -4.93 -4.13
C PHE A 151 4.65 -5.43 -3.64
N PHE A 152 3.79 -5.91 -4.55
CA PHE A 152 2.56 -6.61 -4.17
C PHE A 152 2.88 -7.90 -3.41
N ALA A 153 3.82 -8.71 -3.91
CA ALA A 153 4.22 -9.94 -3.25
C ALA A 153 4.71 -9.69 -1.82
N LEU A 154 5.59 -8.70 -1.64
CA LEU A 154 6.09 -8.34 -0.31
C LEU A 154 4.96 -7.78 0.57
N GLY A 155 4.11 -6.90 0.05
CA GLY A 155 2.97 -6.35 0.80
C GLY A 155 2.00 -7.43 1.30
N ILE A 156 1.74 -8.46 0.48
CA ILE A 156 0.93 -9.64 0.83
C ILE A 156 1.61 -10.45 1.94
N LEU A 157 2.92 -10.73 1.82
CA LEU A 157 3.68 -11.42 2.86
C LEU A 157 3.62 -10.67 4.19
N LEU A 158 3.84 -9.35 4.18
CA LEU A 158 3.85 -8.53 5.39
C LEU A 158 2.50 -8.55 6.10
N LEU A 159 1.38 -8.41 5.37
CA LEU A 159 0.04 -8.49 5.96
C LEU A 159 -0.30 -9.91 6.44
N ALA A 160 0.12 -10.95 5.71
CA ALA A 160 -0.09 -12.32 6.14
C ALA A 160 0.68 -12.62 7.44
N ALA A 161 1.90 -12.11 7.58
CA ALA A 161 2.74 -12.29 8.76
C ALA A 161 2.17 -11.65 10.04
N THR A 162 1.24 -10.70 9.93
CA THR A 162 0.59 -10.08 11.11
C THR A 162 -0.72 -10.76 11.52
N LEU A 163 -1.22 -11.71 10.73
CA LEU A 163 -2.44 -12.43 11.02
C LEU A 163 -2.16 -13.68 11.89
N PRO A 164 -2.93 -13.90 12.97
CA PRO A 164 -2.62 -14.95 13.95
C PRO A 164 -2.93 -16.37 13.47
N ASP A 165 -3.69 -16.52 12.40
CA ASP A 165 -4.21 -17.79 11.88
C ASP A 165 -3.53 -18.24 10.57
N ILE A 166 -2.46 -17.57 10.15
CA ILE A 166 -1.70 -17.99 8.98
C ILE A 166 -0.67 -19.05 9.40
N GLU A 167 -0.73 -20.20 8.74
CA GLU A 167 0.22 -21.29 8.98
C GLU A 167 1.64 -20.91 8.53
N PRO A 168 2.69 -21.30 9.28
CA PRO A 168 4.08 -21.01 8.91
C PRO A 168 4.45 -21.44 7.49
N GLN A 169 3.89 -22.55 7.00
CA GLN A 169 4.15 -23.03 5.64
C GLN A 169 3.75 -22.00 4.58
N HIS A 170 2.56 -21.40 4.70
CA HIS A 170 2.11 -20.37 3.76
C HIS A 170 3.01 -19.12 3.82
N LEU A 171 3.55 -18.77 4.99
CA LEU A 171 4.52 -17.66 5.10
C LEU A 171 5.85 -17.98 4.40
N GLY A 172 6.29 -19.24 4.46
CA GLY A 172 7.42 -19.73 3.68
C GLY A 172 7.18 -19.62 2.18
N GLU A 173 6.05 -20.12 1.70
CA GLU A 173 5.66 -20.08 0.28
C GLU A 173 5.54 -18.64 -0.24
N LEU A 174 4.94 -17.74 0.54
CA LEU A 174 4.90 -16.31 0.22
C LEU A 174 6.28 -15.67 0.20
N GLY A 175 7.17 -16.04 1.13
CA GLY A 175 8.56 -15.58 1.15
C GLY A 175 9.35 -16.04 -0.07
N GLU A 176 9.22 -17.31 -0.46
CA GLU A 176 9.84 -17.84 -1.67
C GLU A 176 9.29 -17.15 -2.92
N TRP A 177 7.99 -16.88 -2.96
CA TRP A 177 7.37 -16.12 -4.05
C TRP A 177 7.94 -14.71 -4.17
N VAL A 178 8.11 -13.98 -3.07
CA VAL A 178 8.74 -12.64 -3.06
C VAL A 178 10.12 -12.67 -3.70
N LEU A 179 10.98 -13.62 -3.30
CA LEU A 179 12.34 -13.74 -3.81
C LEU A 179 12.37 -14.12 -5.30
N ALA A 180 11.53 -15.09 -5.69
CA ALA A 180 11.46 -15.56 -7.07
C ALA A 180 10.98 -14.44 -8.01
N GLU A 181 10.02 -13.65 -7.56
CA GLU A 181 9.38 -12.62 -8.35
C GLU A 181 10.25 -11.38 -8.50
N GLU A 182 10.95 -10.97 -7.44
CA GLU A 182 11.99 -9.94 -7.52
C GLU A 182 13.09 -10.33 -8.53
N ALA A 183 13.60 -11.56 -8.44
CA ALA A 183 14.66 -12.05 -9.32
C ALA A 183 14.20 -12.12 -10.78
N ARG A 184 12.95 -12.53 -11.02
CA ARG A 184 12.36 -12.62 -12.37
C ARG A 184 12.22 -11.24 -13.00
N ILE A 185 11.57 -10.30 -12.31
CA ILE A 185 11.40 -8.93 -12.82
C ILE A 185 12.75 -8.25 -13.02
N ARG A 186 13.69 -8.44 -12.09
CA ARG A 186 15.07 -7.94 -12.25
C ARG A 186 15.69 -8.43 -13.56
N ALA A 187 15.60 -9.73 -13.84
CA ALA A 187 16.16 -10.32 -15.06
C ALA A 187 15.51 -9.76 -16.33
N GLU A 188 14.19 -9.53 -16.32
CA GLU A 188 13.46 -8.92 -17.44
C GLU A 188 13.90 -7.47 -17.68
N LEU A 189 14.12 -6.70 -16.60
CA LEU A 189 14.51 -5.30 -16.70
C LEU A 189 15.97 -5.08 -17.16
N LEU A 190 16.86 -6.08 -17.03
CA LEU A 190 18.26 -5.99 -17.47
C LEU A 190 18.42 -5.61 -18.95
N HIS A 191 17.43 -5.95 -19.78
CA HIS A 191 17.46 -5.72 -21.24
C HIS A 191 16.67 -4.48 -21.67
N THR A 192 16.19 -3.67 -20.71
CA THR A 192 15.46 -2.44 -21.00
C THR A 192 16.39 -1.23 -21.07
N TRP A 193 15.87 -0.10 -21.54
CA TRP A 193 16.63 1.16 -21.59
C TRP A 193 17.02 1.69 -20.20
N ARG A 194 16.38 1.18 -19.14
CA ARG A 194 16.66 1.52 -17.75
C ARG A 194 16.91 0.23 -16.96
N PRO A 195 18.15 -0.30 -16.98
CA PRO A 195 18.47 -1.48 -16.20
C PRO A 195 18.31 -1.22 -14.69
N PRO A 196 17.95 -2.25 -13.90
CA PRO A 196 17.77 -2.11 -12.47
C PRO A 196 19.10 -1.82 -11.77
N THR A 197 19.07 -1.07 -10.67
CA THR A 197 20.26 -0.86 -9.83
C THR A 197 20.51 -2.08 -8.93
N GLU A 198 21.69 -2.19 -8.33
CA GLU A 198 22.04 -3.32 -7.43
C GLU A 198 21.15 -3.43 -6.19
N GLN A 199 20.48 -2.35 -5.80
CA GLN A 199 19.58 -2.34 -4.66
C GLN A 199 18.42 -3.33 -4.82
N TRP A 200 18.22 -4.19 -3.82
CA TRP A 200 17.15 -5.18 -3.82
C TRP A 200 15.78 -4.50 -3.71
N LEU A 201 14.81 -4.99 -4.50
CA LEU A 201 13.45 -4.46 -4.68
C LEU A 201 13.37 -3.02 -5.22
N PHE A 202 14.00 -2.03 -4.57
CA PHE A 202 13.98 -0.62 -4.97
C PHE A 202 14.77 -0.34 -6.24
N GLY A 203 15.74 -1.19 -6.59
CA GLY A 203 16.43 -1.09 -7.87
C GLY A 203 15.53 -1.35 -9.08
N LEU A 204 14.33 -1.92 -8.88
CA LEU A 204 13.32 -2.13 -9.91
C LEU A 204 12.46 -0.89 -10.17
N ALA A 205 12.38 0.02 -9.18
CA ALA A 205 11.48 1.15 -9.22
C ALA A 205 12.08 2.37 -9.92
N SER A 206 11.20 3.18 -10.52
CA SER A 206 11.63 4.43 -11.15
C SER A 206 11.96 5.54 -10.14
N TYR A 207 11.33 5.49 -8.96
CA TYR A 207 11.46 6.44 -7.87
C TYR A 207 11.45 5.69 -6.54
N ASN A 208 12.37 6.06 -5.64
CA ASN A 208 12.58 5.35 -4.37
C ASN A 208 11.86 6.01 -3.19
N THR A 209 10.72 6.66 -3.46
CA THR A 209 9.88 7.18 -2.38
C THR A 209 9.45 6.05 -1.45
N TYR A 210 9.45 6.33 -0.14
CA TYR A 210 9.12 5.37 0.92
C TYR A 210 9.96 4.10 1.01
N GLN A 211 11.16 4.11 0.42
CA GLN A 211 12.13 3.06 0.65
C GLN A 211 12.32 2.79 2.15
N GLU A 212 12.59 3.82 2.95
CA GLU A 212 12.77 3.66 4.40
C GLU A 212 11.56 3.03 5.09
N SER A 213 10.33 3.38 4.67
CA SER A 213 9.10 2.81 5.25
C SER A 213 8.96 1.33 4.91
N TRP A 214 9.27 0.93 3.68
CA TRP A 214 9.29 -0.48 3.27
C TRP A 214 10.35 -1.26 4.03
N GLN A 215 11.57 -0.72 4.14
CA GLN A 215 12.67 -1.36 4.86
C GLN A 215 12.32 -1.52 6.34
N ALA A 216 11.91 -0.45 7.01
CA ALA A 216 11.56 -0.46 8.43
C ALA A 216 10.39 -1.40 8.73
N THR A 217 9.34 -1.39 7.91
CA THR A 217 8.17 -2.26 8.09
C THR A 217 8.54 -3.73 7.87
N THR A 218 9.31 -4.03 6.83
CA THR A 218 9.77 -5.39 6.53
C THR A 218 10.61 -5.96 7.67
N VAL A 219 11.62 -5.20 8.10
CA VAL A 219 12.51 -5.58 9.20
C VAL A 219 11.68 -5.79 10.49
N SER A 220 10.84 -4.82 10.86
CA SER A 220 10.06 -4.90 12.09
C SER A 220 9.12 -6.10 12.16
N ILE A 221 8.45 -6.44 11.05
CA ILE A 221 7.48 -7.55 11.03
C ILE A 221 8.21 -8.89 10.96
N LEU A 222 9.14 -9.06 10.02
CA LEU A 222 9.74 -10.35 9.76
C LEU A 222 10.76 -10.74 10.84
N GLU A 223 11.58 -9.81 11.36
CA GLU A 223 12.52 -10.13 12.45
C GLU A 223 11.80 -10.58 13.73
N GLY A 224 10.64 -9.98 14.02
CA GLY A 224 9.83 -10.38 15.16
C GLY A 224 9.25 -11.80 15.02
N LEU A 225 9.06 -12.26 13.79
CA LEU A 225 8.46 -13.55 13.46
C LEU A 225 9.47 -14.69 13.40
N ILE A 226 10.69 -14.43 12.88
CA ILE A 226 11.74 -15.43 12.61
C ILE A 226 12.00 -16.39 13.78
N PRO A 227 12.10 -15.96 15.06
CA PRO A 227 12.37 -16.87 16.18
C PRO A 227 11.29 -17.94 16.41
N ALA A 228 10.06 -17.71 15.92
CA ALA A 228 8.94 -18.63 16.06
C ALA A 228 8.75 -19.56 14.85
N MET A 229 9.55 -19.40 13.78
CA MET A 229 9.38 -20.14 12.54
C MET A 229 10.23 -21.43 12.48
N PRO A 230 9.77 -22.46 11.74
CA PRO A 230 10.62 -23.61 11.40
C PRO A 230 11.89 -23.18 10.66
N PRO A 231 13.03 -23.90 10.80
CA PRO A 231 14.32 -23.46 10.28
C PRO A 231 14.35 -23.12 8.78
N SER A 232 13.65 -23.90 7.94
CA SER A 232 13.58 -23.64 6.49
C SER A 232 12.88 -22.32 6.18
N ILE A 233 11.76 -22.03 6.85
CA ILE A 233 10.99 -20.79 6.68
C ILE A 233 11.75 -19.60 7.27
N ALA A 234 12.35 -19.78 8.45
CA ALA A 234 13.18 -18.75 9.08
C ALA A 234 14.31 -18.28 8.16
N MET A 235 14.96 -19.20 7.45
CA MET A 235 16.02 -18.88 6.48
C MET A 235 15.51 -18.03 5.30
N VAL A 236 14.33 -18.33 4.77
CA VAL A 236 13.71 -17.55 3.69
C VAL A 236 13.40 -16.12 4.17
N LEU A 237 12.75 -15.98 5.32
CA LEU A 237 12.42 -14.66 5.88
C LEU A 237 13.67 -13.86 6.24
N GLN A 238 14.70 -14.51 6.78
CA GLN A 238 15.99 -13.89 7.08
C GLN A 238 16.64 -13.33 5.82
N THR A 239 16.57 -14.06 4.70
CA THR A 239 17.10 -13.60 3.40
C THR A 239 16.42 -12.32 2.95
N ILE A 240 15.09 -12.24 3.05
CA ILE A 240 14.30 -11.03 2.72
C ILE A 240 14.70 -9.86 3.62
N VAL A 241 14.85 -10.10 4.93
CA VAL A 241 15.27 -9.07 5.90
C VAL A 241 16.66 -8.53 5.57
N GLU A 242 17.62 -9.40 5.26
CA GLU A 242 18.99 -9.00 4.92
C GLU A 242 19.04 -8.19 3.63
N GLN A 243 18.35 -8.65 2.59
CA GLN A 243 18.25 -7.94 1.32
C GLN A 243 17.53 -6.60 1.46
N SER A 244 16.54 -6.49 2.34
CA SER A 244 15.83 -5.23 2.61
C SER A 244 16.71 -4.17 3.27
N LYS A 245 17.79 -4.57 3.96
CA LYS A 245 18.70 -3.62 4.65
C LYS A 245 19.74 -3.00 3.71
N THR A 246 19.97 -3.59 2.54
CA THR A 246 20.96 -3.15 1.54
C THR A 246 20.34 -2.26 0.49
#